data_AF-A0AAV0GHR4-F1
#
_entry.id   AF-A0AAV0GHR4-F1
#
_cell.length_a   1.000
_cell.length_b   1.000
_cell.length_c   1.000
_cell.angle_alpha   90.00
_cell.angle_beta   90.00
_cell.angle_gamma   90.00
#
_symmetry.space_group_name_H-M   'P 1'
#
loop_
_entity.id
_entity.type
_entity.pdbx_description
1 polymer ?
#
loop_
_entity_poly.entity_id
_entity_poly.type
_entity_poly.pdbx_seq_one_letter_code
_entity_poly.pdbx_strand_id
1 'polypeptide(L)'
;MSQGRDGTTLVRFSCKVLKLADEVEEIFIKHFAEDDKRKAMKYLKPTLKKDSHAVTFFIGLFTGCFVALLVGYLIMAHITGMYRQAQSNTFYMETVYPVLSIFSLLFLHLFMYGCNIFMWRKTRINYSFILELAPKKELKYRDVFLICTTSMTVVVGVLFLHLALVSKGYAFTQVQAIPGLLLLSFLLLLVCPFNIVYKTSRFRFLRVMRNIILSPMYKVVMLDFFMADQLCSQIPLLREVEYIACYYVTGSYKNKDYGYCMRTKYYRDLAYAVSFLPYYWRAMQCARRWLDEGNKSHLVNLGKYVSAMLAAGAKVAYERETSLGWLCLVVVISSSATVYQLYWDFVKDWGLLQPHSKNPWLRNELMLPQKFIYYFSMGLNLILRLAWLQTVLHYKFGSVDYRVTGLFLAALEVIRRGHWNFYRLENEHLNNAGKFRAIKTVPLPFHNIDEEE
;
A
#
# COMPACT_ATOMS: atom_id res chain seq x y z
N MET A 1 22.69 12.05 -42.78
CA MET A 1 21.47 11.29 -43.11
C MET A 1 21.21 10.34 -41.95
N SER A 2 20.15 10.36 -41.15
CA SER A 2 18.79 10.90 -41.25
C SER A 2 18.34 11.25 -39.82
N GLN A 3 18.40 12.53 -39.44
CA GLN A 3 17.60 13.09 -38.33
C GLN A 3 16.46 13.87 -39.00
N GLY A 4 15.23 13.41 -38.85
CA GLY A 4 14.09 14.05 -39.49
C GLY A 4 12.84 13.20 -39.48
N ARG A 5 12.30 12.91 -38.28
CA ARG A 5 10.92 12.37 -38.19
C ARG A 5 10.16 12.58 -36.87
N ASP A 6 10.76 13.17 -35.83
CA ASP A 6 10.08 13.34 -34.53
C ASP A 6 9.50 14.75 -34.26
N GLY A 7 9.93 15.79 -34.98
CA GLY A 7 9.38 17.15 -34.78
C GLY A 7 7.97 17.35 -35.37
N THR A 8 7.70 16.74 -36.52
CA THR A 8 6.47 16.97 -37.29
C THR A 8 5.24 16.36 -36.65
N THR A 9 5.39 15.24 -35.94
CA THR A 9 4.29 14.54 -35.27
C THR A 9 3.82 15.27 -34.01
N LEU A 10 4.75 15.84 -33.23
CA LEU A 10 4.42 16.61 -32.02
C LEU A 10 3.70 17.92 -32.37
N VAL A 11 4.16 18.61 -33.42
CA VAL A 11 3.54 19.85 -33.93
C VAL A 11 2.16 19.57 -34.54
N ARG A 12 1.98 18.46 -35.28
CA ARG A 12 0.66 18.06 -35.81
C ARG A 12 -0.35 17.73 -34.71
N PHE A 13 0.07 17.04 -33.65
CA PHE A 13 -0.77 16.78 -32.48
C PHE A 13 -1.15 18.09 -31.79
N SER A 14 -0.21 19.02 -31.64
CA SER A 14 -0.48 20.35 -31.08
C SER A 14 -1.51 21.13 -31.91
N CYS A 15 -1.38 21.16 -33.24
CA CYS A 15 -2.34 21.89 -34.10
C CYS A 15 -3.74 21.26 -34.10
N LYS A 16 -3.85 19.93 -34.06
CA LYS A 16 -5.16 19.27 -33.94
C LYS A 16 -5.81 19.52 -32.58
N VAL A 17 -5.02 19.48 -31.51
CA VAL A 17 -5.52 19.78 -30.15
C VAL A 17 -5.93 21.24 -30.03
N LEU A 18 -5.18 22.17 -30.64
CA LEU A 18 -5.55 23.59 -30.68
C LEU A 18 -6.85 23.79 -31.48
N LYS A 19 -6.97 23.20 -32.67
CA LYS A 19 -8.23 23.24 -33.44
C LYS A 19 -9.41 22.67 -32.66
N LEU A 20 -9.22 21.54 -31.99
CA LEU A 20 -10.28 20.93 -31.19
C LEU A 20 -10.64 21.80 -29.97
N ALA A 21 -9.65 22.48 -29.39
CA ALA A 21 -9.88 23.42 -28.29
C ALA A 21 -10.67 24.64 -28.78
N ASP A 22 -10.33 25.18 -29.95
CA ASP A 22 -11.03 26.30 -30.59
C ASP A 22 -12.48 25.89 -30.95
N GLU A 23 -12.68 24.70 -31.53
CA GLU A 23 -14.01 24.16 -31.84
C GLU A 23 -14.86 23.96 -30.57
N VAL A 24 -14.27 23.42 -29.50
CA VAL A 24 -14.96 23.27 -28.21
C VAL A 24 -15.28 24.63 -27.60
N GLU A 25 -14.39 25.62 -27.73
CA GLU A 25 -14.62 26.98 -27.26
C GLU A 25 -15.80 27.62 -27.99
N GLU A 26 -15.83 27.57 -29.33
CA GLU A 26 -16.93 28.10 -30.14
C GLU A 26 -18.27 27.43 -29.82
N ILE A 27 -18.29 26.10 -29.75
CA ILE A 27 -19.51 25.36 -29.40
C ILE A 27 -19.97 25.74 -27.99
N PHE A 28 -19.05 25.89 -27.04
CA PHE A 28 -19.41 26.23 -25.67
C PHE A 28 -19.94 27.65 -25.53
N ILE A 29 -19.34 28.62 -26.23
CA ILE A 29 -19.79 30.01 -26.29
C ILE A 29 -21.23 30.07 -26.80
N LYS A 30 -21.49 29.40 -27.93
CA LYS A 30 -22.79 29.44 -28.61
C LYS A 30 -23.91 28.77 -27.81
N HIS A 31 -23.64 27.64 -27.17
CA HIS A 31 -24.69 26.83 -26.54
C HIS A 31 -24.82 27.04 -25.04
N PHE A 32 -23.79 27.53 -24.35
CA PHE A 32 -23.75 27.57 -22.88
C PHE A 32 -23.36 28.93 -22.29
N ALA A 33 -22.91 29.89 -23.12
CA ALA A 33 -22.52 31.21 -22.64
C ALA A 33 -23.28 32.37 -23.30
N GLU A 34 -24.31 32.11 -24.10
CA GLU A 34 -25.12 33.15 -24.78
C GLU A 34 -24.23 34.15 -25.56
N ASP A 35 -23.25 33.61 -26.29
CA ASP A 35 -22.24 34.41 -27.01
C ASP A 35 -21.29 35.25 -26.12
N ASP A 36 -21.36 35.13 -24.79
CA ASP A 36 -20.41 35.76 -23.87
C ASP A 36 -19.11 34.94 -23.75
N LYS A 37 -18.11 35.36 -24.52
CA LYS A 37 -16.76 34.80 -24.50
C LYS A 37 -16.10 34.86 -23.11
N ARG A 38 -16.34 35.89 -22.29
CA ARG A 38 -15.74 35.98 -20.94
C ARG A 38 -16.37 34.96 -19.99
N LYS A 39 -17.69 34.78 -20.05
CA LYS A 39 -18.43 33.74 -19.31
C LYS A 39 -17.92 32.35 -19.71
N ALA A 40 -17.83 32.06 -21.02
CA ALA A 40 -17.28 30.80 -21.53
C ALA A 40 -15.84 30.53 -21.07
N MET A 41 -14.95 31.52 -21.18
CA MET A 41 -13.56 31.37 -20.76
C MET A 41 -13.40 31.16 -19.26
N LYS A 42 -14.35 31.59 -18.42
CA LYS A 42 -14.34 31.27 -16.98
C LYS A 42 -14.52 29.77 -16.71
N TYR A 43 -15.29 29.08 -17.56
CA TYR A 43 -15.53 27.63 -17.47
C TYR A 43 -14.47 26.82 -18.21
N LEU A 44 -14.06 27.28 -19.39
CA LEU A 44 -13.14 26.56 -20.29
C LEU A 44 -11.69 26.73 -19.89
N LYS A 45 -11.30 27.87 -19.31
CA LYS A 45 -9.90 28.10 -18.94
C LYS A 45 -9.54 27.11 -17.84
N PRO A 46 -8.63 26.16 -18.09
CA PRO A 46 -8.19 25.26 -17.06
C PRO A 46 -7.65 26.13 -15.93
N THR A 47 -8.26 26.02 -14.74
CA THR A 47 -7.74 26.63 -13.52
C THR A 47 -6.44 25.91 -13.18
N LEU A 48 -5.38 26.24 -13.91
CA LEU A 48 -4.00 25.92 -13.60
C LEU A 48 -3.68 26.66 -12.30
N LYS A 49 -4.08 26.08 -11.17
CA LYS A 49 -3.52 26.46 -9.87
C LYS A 49 -2.01 26.37 -10.05
N LYS A 50 -1.30 27.51 -9.92
CA LYS A 50 0.17 27.53 -9.89
C LYS A 50 0.60 26.45 -8.89
N ASP A 51 1.33 25.45 -9.39
CA ASP A 51 1.87 24.40 -8.55
C ASP A 51 2.82 25.08 -7.54
N SER A 52 2.44 25.08 -6.26
CA SER A 52 3.30 25.65 -5.23
C SER A 52 4.53 24.76 -5.05
N HIS A 53 5.72 25.35 -5.27
CA HIS A 53 7.00 24.68 -5.03
C HIS A 53 7.25 24.39 -3.54
N ALA A 54 6.47 25.00 -2.64
CA ALA A 54 6.59 24.80 -1.19
C ALA A 54 6.48 23.32 -0.80
N VAL A 55 5.53 22.58 -1.39
CA VAL A 55 5.35 21.14 -1.10
C VAL A 55 6.62 20.36 -1.44
N THR A 56 7.21 20.62 -2.60
CA THR A 56 8.47 19.97 -3.02
C THR A 56 9.63 20.33 -2.10
N PHE A 57 9.73 21.60 -1.70
CA PHE A 57 10.74 22.05 -0.73
C PHE A 57 10.61 21.31 0.61
N PHE A 58 9.40 21.23 1.18
CA PHE A 58 9.18 20.53 2.44
C PHE A 58 9.45 19.03 2.33
N ILE A 59 9.10 18.38 1.21
CA ILE A 59 9.48 16.98 0.97
C ILE A 59 11.01 16.84 1.07
N GLY A 60 11.77 17.72 0.41
CA GLY A 60 13.23 17.70 0.47
C GLY A 60 13.78 17.93 1.88
N LEU A 61 13.26 18.95 2.58
CA LEU A 61 13.65 19.28 3.95
C LEU A 61 13.41 18.11 4.90
N PHE A 62 12.20 17.55 4.93
CA PHE A 62 11.88 16.43 5.80
C PHE A 62 12.63 15.15 5.40
N THR A 63 12.89 14.92 4.12
CA THR A 63 13.76 13.80 3.70
C THR A 63 15.17 13.96 4.27
N GLY A 64 15.76 15.16 4.17
CA GLY A 64 17.07 15.46 4.73
C GLY A 64 17.10 15.29 6.25
N CYS A 65 16.10 15.82 6.96
CA CYS A 65 15.96 15.66 8.41
C CYS A 65 15.80 14.19 8.81
N PHE A 66 14.96 13.43 8.12
CA PHE A 66 14.78 12.00 8.35
C PHE A 66 16.10 11.24 8.22
N VAL A 67 16.86 11.46 7.13
CA VAL A 67 18.15 10.79 6.92
C VAL A 67 19.14 11.15 8.03
N ALA A 68 19.26 12.43 8.38
CA ALA A 68 20.16 12.88 9.45
C ALA A 68 19.79 12.26 10.81
N LEU A 69 18.50 12.28 11.17
CA LEU A 69 18.00 11.68 12.42
C LEU A 69 18.17 10.17 12.43
N LEU A 70 17.96 9.49 11.30
CA LEU A 70 18.15 8.05 11.18
C LEU A 70 19.62 7.66 11.38
N VAL A 71 20.54 8.38 10.74
CA VAL A 71 21.98 8.18 10.93
C VAL A 71 22.35 8.41 12.39
N GLY A 72 21.89 9.51 13.00
CA GLY A 72 22.11 9.78 14.43
C GLY A 72 21.55 8.68 15.33
N TYR A 73 20.35 8.18 15.03
CA TYR A 73 19.72 7.09 15.76
C TYR A 73 20.55 5.81 15.67
N LEU A 74 21.02 5.43 14.49
CA LEU A 74 21.85 4.25 14.28
C LEU A 74 23.20 4.36 14.99
N ILE A 75 23.85 5.53 14.95
CA ILE A 75 25.11 5.77 15.67
C ILE A 75 24.90 5.66 17.17
N MET A 76 23.89 6.32 17.72
CA MET A 76 23.57 6.24 19.15
C MET A 76 23.23 4.81 19.56
N ALA A 77 22.48 4.10 18.73
CA ALA A 77 22.12 2.70 18.97
C ALA A 77 23.34 1.77 18.99
N HIS A 78 24.33 2.05 18.14
CA HIS A 78 25.58 1.31 18.10
C HIS A 78 26.45 1.60 19.33
N ILE A 79 26.65 2.88 19.66
CA ILE A 79 27.49 3.32 20.81
C ILE A 79 26.92 2.81 22.14
N THR A 80 25.61 2.85 22.31
CA THR A 80 24.94 2.39 23.53
C THR A 80 24.89 0.86 23.66
N GLY A 81 25.40 0.11 22.67
CA GLY A 81 25.46 -1.35 22.72
C GLY A 81 24.09 -2.04 22.75
N MET A 82 23.01 -1.32 22.45
CA MET A 82 21.64 -1.83 22.61
C MET A 82 21.35 -3.08 21.77
N TYR A 83 22.00 -3.21 20.61
CA TYR A 83 21.85 -4.33 19.69
C TYR A 83 22.87 -5.46 19.91
N ARG A 84 23.87 -5.28 20.81
CA ARG A 84 25.02 -6.18 20.93
C ARG A 84 24.94 -7.14 22.11
N GLN A 85 24.12 -6.84 23.12
CA GLN A 85 24.11 -7.58 24.39
C GLN A 85 22.81 -8.35 24.57
N ALA A 86 22.84 -9.64 24.20
CA ALA A 86 21.69 -10.55 24.15
C ALA A 86 20.97 -10.78 25.48
N GLN A 87 21.56 -10.38 26.62
CA GLN A 87 21.10 -10.74 27.95
C GLN A 87 20.63 -9.55 28.81
N SER A 88 20.96 -8.30 28.44
CA SER A 88 20.62 -7.09 29.22
C SER A 88 19.66 -6.12 28.54
N ASN A 89 19.55 -6.11 27.20
CA ASN A 89 18.78 -5.12 26.44
C ASN A 89 17.53 -5.69 25.74
N THR A 90 16.96 -6.76 26.28
CA THR A 90 15.70 -7.38 25.78
C THR A 90 14.57 -6.36 25.68
N PHE A 91 14.51 -5.38 26.59
CA PHE A 91 13.47 -4.35 26.59
C PHE A 91 13.39 -3.52 25.30
N TYR A 92 14.53 -3.19 24.70
CA TYR A 92 14.59 -2.28 23.55
C TYR A 92 14.07 -2.97 22.29
N MET A 93 14.47 -4.23 22.11
CA MET A 93 14.02 -5.11 21.04
C MET A 93 12.55 -5.50 21.18
N GLU A 94 11.99 -5.44 22.38
CA GLU A 94 10.60 -5.81 22.64
C GLU A 94 9.65 -4.61 22.68
N THR A 95 10.17 -3.37 22.67
CA THR A 95 9.31 -2.16 22.72
C THR A 95 9.53 -1.23 21.53
N VAL A 96 10.78 -0.88 21.25
CA VAL A 96 11.10 0.10 20.20
C VAL A 96 11.08 -0.53 18.82
N TYR A 97 11.61 -1.75 18.70
CA TYR A 97 11.66 -2.45 17.42
C TYR A 97 10.26 -2.71 16.82
N PRO A 98 9.25 -3.22 17.57
CA PRO A 98 7.89 -3.37 17.02
C PRO A 98 7.30 -2.05 16.51
N VAL A 99 7.46 -0.96 17.27
CA VAL A 99 6.95 0.37 16.88
C VAL A 99 7.67 0.89 15.63
N LEU A 100 9.00 0.74 15.56
CA LEU A 100 9.78 1.06 14.37
C LEU A 100 9.33 0.22 13.16
N SER A 101 9.08 -1.07 13.35
CA SER A 101 8.61 -2.00 12.33
C SER A 101 7.24 -1.58 11.78
N ILE A 102 6.27 -1.31 12.66
CA ILE A 102 4.92 -0.83 12.30
C ILE A 102 5.00 0.41 11.42
N PHE A 103 5.71 1.44 11.87
CA PHE A 103 5.79 2.70 11.12
C PHE A 103 6.60 2.57 9.83
N SER A 104 7.71 1.82 9.85
CA SER A 104 8.54 1.60 8.66
C SER A 104 7.74 0.90 7.57
N LEU A 105 7.00 -0.18 7.91
CA LEU A 105 6.17 -0.91 6.95
C LEU A 105 4.97 -0.09 6.46
N LEU A 106 4.33 0.69 7.35
CA LEU A 106 3.22 1.57 6.99
C LEU A 106 3.65 2.63 5.98
N PHE A 107 4.71 3.38 6.29
CA PHE A 107 5.15 4.49 5.45
C PHE A 107 5.91 4.03 4.22
N LEU A 108 6.58 2.88 4.24
CA LEU A 108 7.10 2.26 3.02
C LEU A 108 5.97 1.94 2.05
N HIS A 109 4.84 1.43 2.54
CA HIS A 109 3.69 1.11 1.69
C HIS A 109 3.04 2.37 1.13
N LEU A 110 2.88 3.42 1.95
CA LEU A 110 2.40 4.72 1.48
C LEU A 110 3.36 5.35 0.47
N PHE A 111 4.68 5.21 0.66
CA PHE A 111 5.68 5.66 -0.29
C PHE A 111 5.55 4.92 -1.62
N MET A 112 5.43 3.58 -1.60
CA MET A 112 5.18 2.78 -2.80
C MET A 112 3.87 3.16 -3.48
N TYR A 113 2.82 3.50 -2.73
CA TYR A 113 1.58 4.04 -3.28
C TYR A 113 1.78 5.41 -3.95
N GLY A 114 2.60 6.29 -3.37
CA GLY A 114 3.02 7.55 -3.99
C GLY A 114 3.77 7.35 -5.32
N CYS A 115 4.71 6.40 -5.36
CA CYS A 115 5.40 5.97 -6.59
C CYS A 115 4.42 5.45 -7.65
N ASN A 116 3.43 4.66 -7.25
CA ASN A 116 2.38 4.16 -8.13
C ASN A 116 1.56 5.31 -8.73
N ILE A 117 1.08 6.27 -7.93
CA ILE A 117 0.34 7.44 -8.45
C ILE A 117 1.19 8.23 -9.44
N PHE A 118 2.47 8.45 -9.11
CA PHE A 118 3.40 9.14 -10.01
C PHE A 118 3.52 8.41 -11.35
N MET A 119 3.72 7.09 -11.32
CA MET A 119 3.88 6.27 -12.52
C MET A 119 2.59 6.17 -13.33
N TRP A 120 1.43 5.97 -12.70
CA TRP A 120 0.13 5.98 -13.37
C TRP A 120 -0.14 7.31 -14.05
N ARG A 121 0.19 8.43 -13.40
CA ARG A 121 0.04 9.75 -13.99
C ARG A 121 0.98 9.96 -15.19
N LYS A 122 2.25 9.53 -15.07
CA LYS A 122 3.25 9.62 -16.15
C LYS A 122 2.85 8.78 -17.37
N THR A 123 2.29 7.60 -17.13
CA THR A 123 1.84 6.66 -18.17
C THR A 123 0.39 6.88 -18.62
N ARG A 124 -0.28 7.93 -18.11
CA ARG A 124 -1.67 8.29 -18.44
C ARG A 124 -2.72 7.21 -18.10
N ILE A 125 -2.42 6.32 -17.15
CA ILE A 125 -3.39 5.39 -16.60
C ILE A 125 -4.39 6.16 -15.72
N ASN A 126 -5.68 6.05 -16.06
CA ASN A 126 -6.76 6.72 -15.32
C ASN A 126 -7.12 5.99 -14.01
N TYR A 127 -6.19 6.01 -13.05
CA TYR A 127 -6.35 5.37 -11.74
C TYR A 127 -7.52 5.97 -10.93
N SER A 128 -7.80 7.27 -11.10
CA SER A 128 -8.90 7.98 -10.42
C SER A 128 -10.25 7.39 -10.84
N PHE A 129 -10.44 7.11 -12.13
CA PHE A 129 -11.62 6.42 -12.63
C PHE A 129 -11.71 4.97 -12.14
N ILE A 130 -10.63 4.20 -12.24
CA ILE A 130 -10.59 2.78 -11.88
C ILE A 130 -10.89 2.55 -10.39
N LEU A 131 -10.33 3.39 -9.53
CA LEU A 131 -10.52 3.33 -8.09
C LEU A 131 -11.73 4.14 -7.60
N GLU A 132 -12.55 4.67 -8.53
CA GLU A 132 -13.75 5.47 -8.25
C GLU A 132 -13.48 6.67 -7.30
N LEU A 133 -12.32 7.30 -7.47
CA LEU A 133 -11.91 8.47 -6.71
C LEU A 133 -12.58 9.72 -7.27
N ALA A 134 -13.10 10.56 -6.38
CA ALA A 134 -13.66 11.85 -6.78
C ALA A 134 -12.54 12.80 -7.25
N PRO A 135 -12.60 13.38 -8.47
CA PRO A 135 -11.50 14.15 -9.08
C PRO A 135 -11.01 15.34 -8.25
N LYS A 136 -11.88 15.99 -7.47
CA LYS A 136 -11.53 17.14 -6.62
C LYS A 136 -11.01 16.76 -5.22
N LYS A 137 -11.08 15.47 -4.85
CA LYS A 137 -10.73 14.95 -3.51
C LYS A 137 -9.67 13.85 -3.58
N GLU A 138 -8.86 13.85 -4.63
CA GLU A 138 -7.75 12.90 -4.79
C GLU A 138 -6.47 13.44 -4.12
N LEU A 139 -5.71 12.54 -3.50
CA LEU A 139 -4.38 12.84 -2.99
C LEU A 139 -3.40 12.83 -4.15
N LYS A 140 -2.64 13.92 -4.33
CA LYS A 140 -1.56 13.95 -5.33
C LYS A 140 -0.36 13.15 -4.83
N TYR A 141 0.44 12.60 -5.73
CA TYR A 141 1.67 11.89 -5.35
C TYR A 141 2.62 12.73 -4.48
N ARG A 142 2.70 14.05 -4.72
CA ARG A 142 3.49 14.98 -3.89
C ARG A 142 2.95 15.06 -2.45
N ASP A 143 1.63 15.11 -2.27
CA ASP A 143 1.01 15.11 -0.94
C ASP A 143 1.30 13.80 -0.20
N VAL A 144 1.23 12.67 -0.90
CA VAL A 144 1.56 11.35 -0.32
C VAL A 144 3.02 11.30 0.13
N PHE A 145 3.96 11.77 -0.70
CA PHE A 145 5.37 11.84 -0.32
C PHE A 145 5.59 12.78 0.87
N LEU A 146 4.94 13.94 0.90
CA LEU A 146 5.03 14.85 2.05
C LEU A 146 4.56 14.18 3.34
N ILE A 147 3.41 13.49 3.32
CA ILE A 147 2.90 12.75 4.48
C ILE A 147 3.94 11.72 4.96
N CYS A 148 4.53 10.96 4.03
CA CYS A 148 5.53 9.94 4.34
C CYS A 148 6.78 10.55 4.96
N THR A 149 7.38 11.56 4.33
CA THR A 149 8.63 12.17 4.79
C THR A 149 8.46 12.87 6.13
N THR A 150 7.37 13.63 6.30
CA THR A 150 7.08 14.31 7.58
C THR A 150 6.86 13.29 8.69
N SER A 151 6.06 12.26 8.43
CA SER A 151 5.74 11.26 9.46
C SER A 151 6.95 10.40 9.84
N MET A 152 7.76 9.98 8.88
CA MET A 152 9.01 9.26 9.16
C MET A 152 10.02 10.13 9.92
N THR A 153 10.11 11.43 9.62
CA THR A 153 10.92 12.38 10.40
C THR A 153 10.47 12.44 11.85
N VAL A 154 9.15 12.55 12.09
CA VAL A 154 8.57 12.57 13.45
C VAL A 154 8.85 11.26 14.17
N VAL A 155 8.59 10.12 13.53
CA VAL A 155 8.82 8.79 14.12
C VAL A 155 10.28 8.63 14.54
N VAL A 156 11.22 8.83 13.62
CA VAL A 156 12.65 8.66 13.93
C VAL A 156 13.14 9.70 14.91
N GLY A 157 12.65 10.95 14.84
CA GLY A 157 12.98 11.99 15.81
C GLY A 157 12.53 11.64 17.23
N VAL A 158 11.33 11.10 17.40
CA VAL A 158 10.82 10.63 18.70
C VAL A 158 11.59 9.41 19.18
N LEU A 159 11.95 8.47 18.31
CA LEU A 159 12.77 7.31 18.68
C LEU A 159 14.21 7.69 19.03
N PHE A 160 14.79 8.68 18.35
CA PHE A 160 16.08 9.27 18.69
C PHE A 160 16.04 9.94 20.05
N LEU A 161 15.02 10.75 20.32
CA LEU A 161 14.80 11.38 21.62
C LEU A 161 14.62 10.33 22.72
N HIS A 162 13.80 9.30 22.48
CA HIS A 162 13.62 8.19 23.40
C HIS A 162 14.97 7.55 23.75
N LEU A 163 15.80 7.26 22.75
CA LEU A 163 17.13 6.71 22.96
C LEU A 163 18.05 7.66 23.75
N ALA A 164 18.00 8.96 23.47
CA ALA A 164 18.75 9.96 24.21
C ALA A 164 18.32 10.08 25.68
N LEU A 165 17.03 9.88 25.97
CA LEU A 165 16.51 9.86 27.35
C LEU A 165 16.92 8.58 28.08
N VAL A 166 16.88 7.43 27.39
CA VAL A 166 17.39 6.16 27.94
C VAL A 166 18.86 6.28 28.29
N SER A 167 19.69 6.84 27.40
CA SER A 167 21.13 6.96 27.64
C SER A 167 21.49 7.92 28.77
N LYS A 168 20.63 8.91 29.05
CA LYS A 168 20.76 9.83 30.19
C LYS A 168 20.28 9.27 31.53
N GLY A 169 19.72 8.06 31.56
CA GLY A 169 19.29 7.40 32.81
C GLY A 169 17.95 7.89 33.38
N TYR A 170 17.06 8.46 32.55
CA TYR A 170 15.71 8.84 32.98
C TYR A 170 14.89 7.62 33.44
N ALA A 171 13.90 7.87 34.31
CA ALA A 171 13.08 6.82 34.92
C ALA A 171 12.46 5.88 33.87
N PHE A 172 12.76 4.59 34.02
CA PHE A 172 12.42 3.53 33.06
C PHE A 172 10.94 3.55 32.66
N THR A 173 10.02 3.69 33.63
CA THR A 173 8.57 3.66 33.39
C THR A 173 8.05 4.80 32.52
N GLN A 174 8.61 6.01 32.67
CA GLN A 174 8.20 7.19 31.88
C GLN A 174 8.72 7.09 30.44
N VAL A 175 9.93 6.58 30.26
CA VAL A 175 10.57 6.48 28.95
C VAL A 175 9.93 5.37 28.10
N GLN A 176 9.55 4.23 28.69
CA GLN A 176 8.89 3.13 27.96
C GLN A 176 7.49 3.47 27.41
N ALA A 177 6.84 4.52 27.93
CA ALA A 177 5.54 4.96 27.41
C ALA A 177 5.68 5.71 26.07
N ILE A 178 6.85 6.26 25.74
CA ILE A 178 7.03 7.14 24.58
C ILE A 178 6.68 6.45 23.24
N PRO A 179 7.17 5.24 22.93
CA PRO A 179 6.80 4.56 21.67
C PRO A 179 5.30 4.25 21.56
N GLY A 180 4.66 3.88 22.68
CA GLY A 180 3.22 3.65 22.76
C GLY A 180 2.41 4.93 22.58
N LEU A 181 2.83 6.03 23.20
CA LEU A 181 2.21 7.36 23.01
C LEU A 181 2.36 7.84 21.57
N LEU A 182 3.48 7.56 20.91
CA LEU A 182 3.67 7.83 19.50
C LEU A 182 2.64 7.08 18.65
N LEU A 183 2.50 5.76 18.84
CA LEU A 183 1.49 4.97 18.13
C LEU A 183 0.06 5.49 18.40
N LEU A 184 -0.27 5.76 19.66
CA LEU A 184 -1.56 6.32 20.06
C LEU A 184 -1.82 7.68 19.37
N SER A 185 -0.81 8.54 19.26
CA SER A 185 -0.96 9.85 18.60
C SER A 185 -1.34 9.74 17.12
N PHE A 186 -0.77 8.76 16.40
CA PHE A 186 -1.12 8.49 15.00
C PHE A 186 -2.52 7.89 14.87
N LEU A 187 -2.93 7.00 15.79
CA LEU A 187 -4.28 6.44 15.82
C LEU A 187 -5.33 7.53 16.10
N LEU A 188 -5.07 8.41 17.06
CA LEU A 188 -5.93 9.56 17.37
C LEU A 188 -6.00 10.53 16.19
N LEU A 189 -4.87 10.82 15.54
CA LEU A 189 -4.84 11.62 14.32
C LEU A 189 -5.65 10.98 13.19
N LEU A 190 -5.64 9.65 13.06
CA LEU A 190 -6.41 8.95 12.03
C LEU A 190 -7.93 9.19 12.19
N VAL A 191 -8.45 9.09 13.42
CA VAL A 191 -9.89 9.24 13.74
C VAL A 191 -10.32 10.69 14.00
N CYS A 192 -9.37 11.61 14.12
CA CYS A 192 -9.63 13.02 14.47
C CYS A 192 -10.64 13.69 13.53
N PRO A 193 -11.77 14.23 14.03
CA PRO A 193 -12.83 14.81 13.20
C PRO A 193 -12.51 16.22 12.68
N PHE A 194 -11.51 16.89 13.25
CA PHE A 194 -11.10 18.23 12.86
C PHE A 194 -10.44 18.25 11.47
N ASN A 195 -10.50 19.39 10.78
CA ASN A 195 -9.95 19.57 9.43
C ASN A 195 -8.42 19.72 9.44
N ILE A 196 -7.74 18.74 10.02
CA ILE A 196 -6.29 18.68 10.19
C ILE A 196 -5.78 17.48 9.36
N VAL A 197 -4.61 17.60 8.72
CA VAL A 197 -3.94 16.52 7.96
C VAL A 197 -4.90 15.71 7.06
N TYR A 198 -5.31 16.28 5.93
CA TYR A 198 -6.07 15.57 4.89
C TYR A 198 -7.32 14.80 5.40
N LYS A 199 -8.18 15.45 6.20
CA LYS A 199 -9.40 14.87 6.81
C LYS A 199 -10.20 13.96 5.85
N THR A 200 -10.54 14.46 4.66
CA THR A 200 -11.32 13.70 3.66
C THR A 200 -10.69 12.35 3.32
N SER A 201 -9.36 12.30 3.18
CA SER A 201 -8.62 11.09 2.86
C SER A 201 -8.58 10.12 4.03
N ARG A 202 -8.39 10.62 5.27
CA ARG A 202 -8.44 9.81 6.49
C ARG A 202 -9.79 9.12 6.67
N PHE A 203 -10.89 9.87 6.56
CA PHE A 203 -12.24 9.30 6.67
C PHE A 203 -12.60 8.36 5.51
N ARG A 204 -12.06 8.60 4.30
CA ARG A 204 -12.19 7.65 3.19
C ARG A 204 -11.46 6.34 3.49
N PHE A 205 -10.23 6.42 4.01
CA PHE A 205 -9.47 5.23 4.43
C PHE A 205 -10.25 4.44 5.49
N LEU A 206 -10.75 5.10 6.54
CA LEU A 206 -11.55 4.46 7.58
C LEU A 206 -12.82 3.80 7.03
N ARG A 207 -13.50 4.45 6.07
CA ARG A 207 -14.67 3.88 5.39
C ARG A 207 -14.31 2.60 4.62
N VAL A 208 -13.20 2.61 3.89
CA VAL A 208 -12.74 1.42 3.16
C VAL A 208 -12.36 0.30 4.12
N MET A 209 -11.62 0.60 5.21
CA MET A 209 -11.30 -0.39 6.23
C MET A 209 -12.56 -1.02 6.86
N ARG A 210 -13.57 -0.20 7.17
CA ARG A 210 -14.88 -0.69 7.62
C ARG A 210 -15.53 -1.61 6.58
N ASN A 211 -15.54 -1.23 5.30
CA ASN A 211 -16.12 -2.04 4.23
C ASN A 211 -15.38 -3.38 4.06
N ILE A 212 -14.05 -3.42 4.26
CA ILE A 212 -13.26 -4.65 4.22
C ILE A 212 -13.65 -5.58 5.38
N ILE A 213 -13.67 -5.04 6.61
CA ILE A 213 -13.99 -5.79 7.82
C ILE A 213 -15.41 -6.35 7.75
N LEU A 214 -16.35 -5.55 7.25
CA LEU A 214 -17.76 -5.90 7.09
C LEU A 214 -18.10 -6.38 5.68
N SER A 215 -17.13 -6.87 4.92
CA SER A 215 -17.27 -7.25 3.50
C SER A 215 -18.42 -8.21 3.15
N PRO A 216 -18.92 -9.11 4.04
CA PRO A 216 -20.12 -9.89 3.73
C PRO A 216 -21.40 -9.02 3.62
N MET A 217 -21.42 -7.86 4.27
CA MET A 217 -22.60 -7.02 4.47
C MET A 217 -22.71 -5.85 3.47
N TYR A 218 -21.65 -5.54 2.73
CA TYR A 218 -21.61 -4.40 1.81
C TYR A 218 -21.22 -4.84 0.40
N LYS A 219 -21.70 -4.09 -0.60
CA LYS A 219 -21.26 -4.25 -1.99
C LYS A 219 -19.77 -3.96 -2.10
N VAL A 220 -19.01 -4.91 -2.64
CA VAL A 220 -17.56 -4.82 -2.76
C VAL A 220 -17.21 -4.10 -4.07
N VAL A 221 -16.57 -2.92 -3.97
CA VAL A 221 -16.07 -2.18 -5.13
C VAL A 221 -14.58 -2.42 -5.38
N MET A 222 -14.05 -1.96 -6.53
CA MET A 222 -12.63 -2.09 -6.92
C MET A 222 -11.69 -1.62 -5.82
N LEU A 223 -11.97 -0.44 -5.25
CA LEU A 223 -11.15 0.14 -4.19
C LEU A 223 -11.08 -0.75 -2.94
N ASP A 224 -12.20 -1.38 -2.54
CA ASP A 224 -12.25 -2.20 -1.32
C ASP A 224 -11.39 -3.46 -1.45
N PHE A 225 -11.48 -4.16 -2.59
CA PHE A 225 -10.66 -5.35 -2.79
C PHE A 225 -9.20 -5.02 -3.12
N PHE A 226 -8.94 -3.92 -3.82
CA PHE A 226 -7.59 -3.42 -4.05
C PHE A 226 -6.88 -3.08 -2.73
N MET A 227 -7.58 -2.43 -1.80
CA MET A 227 -7.05 -2.10 -0.47
C MET A 227 -6.89 -3.34 0.41
N ALA A 228 -7.81 -4.30 0.36
CA ALA A 228 -7.67 -5.56 1.08
C ALA A 228 -6.47 -6.39 0.57
N ASP A 229 -6.14 -6.31 -0.72
CA ASP A 229 -4.93 -6.92 -1.28
C ASP A 229 -3.65 -6.28 -0.71
N GLN A 230 -3.68 -4.98 -0.39
CA GLN A 230 -2.58 -4.32 0.33
C GLN A 230 -2.44 -4.85 1.76
N LEU A 231 -3.55 -5.09 2.46
CA LEU A 231 -3.55 -5.64 3.82
C LEU A 231 -2.95 -7.04 3.89
N CYS A 232 -3.10 -7.86 2.85
CA CYS A 232 -2.48 -9.18 2.78
C CYS A 232 -0.94 -9.12 2.81
N SER A 233 -0.37 -8.01 2.33
CA SER A 233 1.08 -7.76 2.37
C SER A 233 1.51 -7.04 3.67
N GLN A 234 0.57 -6.73 4.58
CA GLN A 234 0.80 -6.05 5.85
C GLN A 234 0.56 -6.95 7.07
N ILE A 235 0.49 -8.27 6.89
CA ILE A 235 0.37 -9.22 8.00
C ILE A 235 1.46 -9.02 9.07
N PRO A 236 2.75 -8.84 8.73
CA PRO A 236 3.78 -8.57 9.74
C PRO A 236 3.46 -7.32 10.57
N LEU A 237 3.06 -6.21 9.93
CA LEU A 237 2.64 -5.00 10.62
C LEU A 237 1.47 -5.26 11.57
N LEU A 238 0.44 -6.00 11.13
CA LEU A 238 -0.73 -6.29 11.95
C LEU A 238 -0.38 -7.12 13.19
N ARG A 239 0.57 -8.05 13.08
CA ARG A 239 1.08 -8.83 14.22
C ARG A 239 1.83 -7.96 15.21
N GLU A 240 2.65 -7.02 14.74
CA GLU A 240 3.35 -6.09 15.63
C GLU A 240 2.37 -5.14 16.35
N VAL A 241 1.29 -4.71 15.68
CA VAL A 241 0.22 -3.92 16.31
C VAL A 241 -0.49 -4.72 17.41
N GLU A 242 -0.82 -5.99 17.16
CA GLU A 242 -1.41 -6.88 18.16
C GLU A 242 -0.48 -7.06 19.37
N TYR A 243 0.80 -7.33 19.12
CA TYR A 243 1.80 -7.48 20.18
C TYR A 243 1.95 -6.21 21.02
N ILE A 244 2.08 -5.04 20.39
CA ILE A 244 2.19 -3.75 21.09
C ILE A 244 0.91 -3.42 21.87
N ALA A 245 -0.27 -3.75 21.33
CA ALA A 245 -1.52 -3.63 22.06
C ALA A 245 -1.52 -4.49 23.32
N CYS A 246 -1.13 -5.77 23.22
CA CYS A 246 -0.98 -6.64 24.38
C CYS A 246 0.02 -6.07 25.40
N TYR A 247 1.19 -5.64 24.94
CA TYR A 247 2.28 -5.14 25.78
C TYR A 247 1.86 -3.95 26.67
N TYR A 248 1.14 -2.98 26.10
CA TYR A 248 0.68 -1.81 26.85
C TYR A 248 -0.60 -2.07 27.66
N VAL A 249 -1.57 -2.82 27.13
CA VAL A 249 -2.84 -3.11 27.82
C VAL A 249 -2.63 -3.96 29.07
N THR A 250 -1.75 -4.96 29.00
CA THR A 250 -1.45 -5.85 30.13
C THR A 250 -0.53 -5.22 31.18
N GLY A 251 0.08 -4.07 30.86
CA GLY A 251 1.11 -3.47 31.70
C GLY A 251 2.40 -4.28 31.76
N SER A 252 2.64 -5.20 30.83
CA SER A 252 3.88 -6.01 30.73
C SER A 252 5.13 -5.13 30.76
N TYR A 253 5.06 -3.93 30.17
CA TYR A 253 6.13 -2.94 30.18
C TYR A 253 6.53 -2.45 31.58
N LYS A 254 5.61 -2.46 32.56
CA LYS A 254 5.87 -2.06 33.95
C LYS A 254 6.60 -3.18 34.71
N ASN A 255 6.17 -4.42 34.48
CA ASN A 255 6.65 -5.60 35.19
C ASN A 255 7.89 -6.24 34.53
N LYS A 256 8.35 -5.69 33.39
CA LYS A 256 9.48 -6.18 32.59
C LYS A 256 9.31 -7.64 32.12
N ASP A 257 8.06 -8.12 32.02
CA ASP A 257 7.76 -9.46 31.52
C ASP A 257 7.47 -9.42 30.01
N TYR A 258 8.51 -9.19 29.21
CA TYR A 258 8.41 -9.05 27.75
C TYR A 258 7.87 -10.31 27.05
N GLY A 259 8.01 -11.48 27.68
CA GLY A 259 7.51 -12.74 27.11
C GLY A 259 6.02 -13.00 27.36
N TYR A 260 5.33 -12.16 28.13
CA TYR A 260 3.94 -12.41 28.54
C TYR A 260 2.99 -12.64 27.35
N CYS A 261 3.06 -11.76 26.35
CA CYS A 261 2.20 -11.81 25.16
C CYS A 261 2.48 -13.02 24.26
N MET A 262 3.71 -13.53 24.28
CA MET A 262 4.12 -14.69 23.47
C MET A 262 3.85 -16.03 24.17
N ARG A 263 3.93 -16.06 25.52
CA ARG A 263 3.69 -17.28 26.32
C ARG A 263 2.21 -17.53 26.58
N THR A 264 1.43 -16.47 26.77
CA THR A 264 0.01 -16.59 27.11
C THR A 264 -0.79 -17.10 25.92
N LYS A 265 -1.45 -18.25 26.08
CA LYS A 265 -2.19 -18.95 25.01
C LYS A 265 -3.17 -18.02 24.29
N TYR A 266 -3.93 -17.21 25.03
CA TYR A 266 -4.93 -16.30 24.45
C TYR A 266 -4.32 -15.29 23.46
N TYR A 267 -3.25 -14.60 23.84
CA TYR A 267 -2.56 -13.62 22.97
C TYR A 267 -1.84 -14.30 21.80
N ARG A 268 -1.23 -15.46 22.03
CA ARG A 268 -0.64 -16.25 20.95
C ARG A 268 -1.68 -16.70 19.92
N ASP A 269 -2.83 -17.17 20.36
CA ASP A 269 -3.92 -17.60 19.47
C ASP A 269 -4.55 -16.37 18.74
N LEU A 270 -4.62 -15.21 19.40
CA LEU A 270 -4.99 -13.94 18.77
C LEU A 270 -4.01 -13.52 17.68
N ALA A 271 -2.70 -13.60 17.91
CA ALA A 271 -1.68 -13.30 16.91
C ALA A 271 -1.78 -14.19 15.66
N TYR A 272 -2.14 -15.48 15.85
CA TYR A 272 -2.48 -16.36 14.73
C TYR A 272 -3.72 -15.86 14.01
N ALA A 273 -4.82 -15.59 14.72
CA ALA A 273 -6.05 -15.07 14.12
C ALA A 273 -5.82 -13.79 13.29
N VAL A 274 -5.07 -12.83 13.83
CA VAL A 274 -4.68 -11.58 13.13
C VAL A 274 -3.93 -11.85 11.83
N SER A 275 -3.13 -12.91 11.78
CA SER A 275 -2.40 -13.31 10.57
C SER A 275 -3.33 -13.87 9.47
N PHE A 276 -4.46 -14.46 9.85
CA PHE A 276 -5.46 -14.98 8.90
C PHE A 276 -6.46 -13.92 8.42
N LEU A 277 -6.70 -12.86 9.21
CA LEU A 277 -7.73 -11.86 8.93
C LEU A 277 -7.67 -11.25 7.52
N PRO A 278 -6.51 -10.83 6.97
CA PRO A 278 -6.47 -10.25 5.63
C PRO A 278 -6.93 -11.23 4.54
N TYR A 279 -6.51 -12.50 4.62
CA TYR A 279 -6.92 -13.53 3.68
C TYR A 279 -8.40 -13.86 3.83
N TYR A 280 -8.90 -13.93 5.06
CA TYR A 280 -10.32 -14.13 5.34
C TYR A 280 -11.17 -13.01 4.73
N TRP A 281 -10.82 -11.73 4.94
CA TRP A 281 -11.56 -10.62 4.34
C TRP A 281 -11.55 -10.66 2.82
N ARG A 282 -10.43 -11.05 2.19
CA ARG A 282 -10.38 -11.25 0.73
C ARG A 282 -11.28 -12.39 0.27
N ALA A 283 -11.28 -13.52 0.98
CA ALA A 283 -12.16 -14.65 0.68
C ALA A 283 -13.63 -14.22 0.78
N MET A 284 -14.01 -13.50 1.83
CA MET A 284 -15.37 -13.00 2.02
C MET A 284 -15.77 -11.98 0.95
N GLN A 285 -14.86 -11.09 0.55
CA GLN A 285 -15.10 -10.19 -0.58
C GLN A 285 -15.33 -10.95 -1.90
N CYS A 286 -14.57 -12.01 -2.15
CA CYS A 286 -14.75 -12.85 -3.33
C CYS A 286 -16.06 -13.63 -3.28
N ALA A 287 -16.45 -14.17 -2.12
CA ALA A 287 -17.73 -14.82 -1.91
C ALA A 287 -18.88 -13.86 -2.18
N ARG A 288 -18.83 -12.64 -1.61
CA ARG A 288 -19.85 -11.61 -1.80
C ARG A 288 -20.01 -11.24 -3.27
N ARG A 289 -18.91 -11.03 -4.00
CA ARG A 289 -18.96 -10.74 -5.44
C ARG A 289 -19.46 -11.90 -6.28
N TRP A 290 -19.18 -13.13 -5.88
CA TRP A 290 -19.77 -14.30 -6.54
C TRP A 290 -21.28 -14.34 -6.34
N LEU A 291 -21.77 -14.07 -5.13
CA LEU A 291 -23.21 -13.97 -4.85
C LEU A 291 -23.89 -12.83 -5.64
N ASP A 292 -23.23 -11.68 -5.75
CA ASP A 292 -23.78 -10.50 -6.44
C ASP A 292 -23.72 -10.60 -7.98
N GLU A 293 -22.62 -11.11 -8.54
CA GLU A 293 -22.36 -11.10 -9.99
C GLU A 293 -22.57 -12.47 -10.66
N GLY A 294 -22.66 -13.56 -9.89
CA GLY A 294 -22.79 -14.94 -10.41
C GLY A 294 -21.55 -15.50 -11.13
N ASN A 295 -20.47 -14.72 -11.28
CA ASN A 295 -19.30 -15.11 -12.06
C ASN A 295 -18.38 -16.08 -11.29
N LYS A 296 -18.18 -17.29 -11.85
CA LYS A 296 -17.31 -18.33 -11.29
C LYS A 296 -15.86 -17.87 -11.08
N SER A 297 -15.38 -16.87 -11.81
CA SER A 297 -14.03 -16.31 -11.61
C SER A 297 -13.80 -15.79 -10.19
N HIS A 298 -14.86 -15.31 -9.51
CA HIS A 298 -14.76 -14.86 -8.12
C HIS A 298 -14.58 -16.02 -7.15
N LEU A 299 -15.23 -17.16 -7.40
CA LEU A 299 -15.06 -18.37 -6.61
C LEU A 299 -13.66 -18.97 -6.77
N VAL A 300 -13.11 -18.92 -7.99
CA VAL A 300 -11.70 -19.30 -8.23
C VAL A 300 -10.77 -18.38 -7.44
N ASN A 301 -11.00 -17.06 -7.45
CA ASN A 301 -10.22 -16.11 -6.63
C ASN A 301 -10.34 -16.39 -5.12
N LEU A 302 -11.53 -16.78 -4.64
CA LEU A 302 -11.74 -17.20 -3.26
C LEU A 302 -10.83 -18.39 -2.92
N GLY A 303 -10.77 -19.39 -3.80
CA GLY A 303 -9.90 -20.55 -3.65
C GLY A 303 -8.42 -20.19 -3.49
N LYS A 304 -7.94 -19.13 -4.17
CA LYS A 304 -6.58 -18.61 -3.97
C LYS A 304 -6.33 -18.19 -2.52
N TYR A 305 -7.23 -17.41 -1.93
CA TYR A 305 -7.05 -16.96 -0.54
C TYR A 305 -7.20 -18.10 0.47
N VAL A 306 -8.14 -19.02 0.23
CA VAL A 306 -8.28 -20.24 1.05
C VAL A 306 -7.01 -21.09 0.98
N SER A 307 -6.39 -21.24 -0.19
CA SER A 307 -5.12 -21.99 -0.31
C SER A 307 -3.98 -21.37 0.51
N ALA A 308 -3.91 -20.03 0.57
CA ALA A 308 -2.93 -19.33 1.41
C ALA A 308 -3.20 -19.54 2.90
N MET A 309 -4.47 -19.54 3.31
CA MET A 309 -4.87 -19.87 4.68
C MET A 309 -4.53 -21.33 5.04
N LEU A 310 -4.78 -22.28 4.15
CA LEU A 310 -4.41 -23.69 4.38
C LEU A 310 -2.90 -23.86 4.53
N ALA A 311 -2.10 -23.19 3.70
CA ALA A 311 -0.63 -23.19 3.83
C ALA A 311 -0.16 -22.64 5.19
N ALA A 312 -0.73 -21.50 5.62
CA ALA A 312 -0.43 -20.93 6.92
C ALA A 312 -0.89 -21.82 8.09
N GLY A 313 -2.06 -22.46 7.97
CA GLY A 313 -2.57 -23.40 8.97
C GLY A 313 -1.71 -24.67 9.09
N ALA A 314 -1.29 -25.24 7.96
CA ALA A 314 -0.37 -26.37 7.94
C ALA A 314 0.96 -26.03 8.62
N LYS A 315 1.50 -24.82 8.39
CA LYS A 315 2.70 -24.33 9.09
C LYS A 315 2.50 -24.31 10.60
N VAL A 316 1.38 -23.74 11.08
CA VAL A 316 1.08 -23.68 12.51
C VAL A 316 0.98 -25.09 13.11
N ALA A 317 0.42 -26.05 12.38
CA ALA A 317 0.38 -27.44 12.82
C ALA A 317 1.78 -28.06 12.92
N TYR A 318 2.64 -27.84 11.93
CA TYR A 318 4.04 -28.29 11.95
C TYR A 318 4.86 -27.64 13.08
N GLU A 319 4.64 -26.37 13.39
CA GLU A 319 5.30 -25.69 14.53
C GLU A 319 4.87 -26.27 15.88
N ARG A 320 3.68 -26.87 15.98
CA ARG A 320 3.20 -27.55 17.18
C ARG A 320 3.73 -28.98 17.28
N GLU A 321 3.78 -29.68 16.16
CA GLU A 321 4.22 -31.07 16.09
C GLU A 321 5.21 -31.25 14.93
N THR A 322 6.50 -31.27 15.26
CA THR A 322 7.58 -31.39 14.27
C THR A 322 7.73 -32.84 13.82
N SER A 323 6.83 -33.29 12.94
CA SER A 323 6.89 -34.60 12.30
C SER A 323 7.25 -34.47 10.81
N LEU A 324 7.86 -35.52 10.25
CA LEU A 324 8.16 -35.58 8.82
C LEU A 324 6.88 -35.45 7.97
N GLY A 325 5.78 -36.07 8.42
CA GLY A 325 4.49 -35.99 7.75
C GLY A 325 3.94 -34.56 7.68
N TRP A 326 4.00 -33.82 8.79
CA TRP A 326 3.62 -32.41 8.83
C TRP A 326 4.53 -31.55 7.96
N LEU A 327 5.85 -31.82 7.94
CA LEU A 327 6.79 -31.12 7.05
C LEU A 327 6.44 -31.33 5.58
N CYS A 328 6.22 -32.59 5.15
CA CYS A 328 5.82 -32.91 3.78
C CYS A 328 4.51 -32.19 3.41
N LEU A 329 3.53 -32.20 4.32
CA LEU A 329 2.25 -31.52 4.12
C LEU A 329 2.42 -30.01 3.94
N VAL A 330 3.22 -29.36 4.79
CA VAL A 330 3.53 -27.92 4.69
C VAL A 330 4.16 -27.59 3.36
N VAL A 331 5.15 -28.37 2.92
CA VAL A 331 5.84 -28.15 1.65
C VAL A 331 4.85 -28.27 0.49
N VAL A 332 4.08 -29.34 0.42
CA VAL A 332 3.11 -29.56 -0.68
C VAL A 332 2.06 -28.45 -0.72
N ILE A 333 1.38 -28.18 0.40
CA ILE A 333 0.32 -27.17 0.45
C ILE A 333 0.87 -25.77 0.13
N SER A 334 2.03 -25.41 0.69
CA SER A 334 2.63 -24.10 0.44
C SER A 334 3.09 -23.95 -1.01
N SER A 335 3.72 -24.98 -1.59
CA SER A 335 4.11 -24.98 -3.00
C SER A 335 2.90 -24.84 -3.92
N SER A 336 1.82 -25.60 -3.68
CA SER A 336 0.58 -25.48 -4.45
C SER A 336 -0.05 -24.07 -4.32
N ALA A 337 -0.10 -23.52 -3.10
CA ALA A 337 -0.61 -22.17 -2.87
C ALA A 337 0.25 -21.10 -3.57
N THR A 338 1.58 -21.27 -3.59
CA THR A 338 2.50 -20.36 -4.29
C THR A 338 2.29 -20.40 -5.79
N VAL A 339 2.19 -21.60 -6.39
CA VAL A 339 1.92 -21.76 -7.84
C VAL A 339 0.58 -21.12 -8.20
N TYR A 340 -0.45 -21.33 -7.39
CA TYR A 340 -1.76 -20.73 -7.63
C TYR A 340 -1.71 -19.19 -7.57
N GLN A 341 -1.01 -18.63 -6.58
CA GLN A 341 -0.84 -17.19 -6.47
C GLN A 341 -0.03 -16.59 -7.64
N LEU A 342 1.02 -17.28 -8.09
CA LEU A 342 1.82 -16.85 -9.25
C LEU A 342 1.01 -16.88 -10.55
N TYR A 343 0.22 -17.94 -10.77
CA TYR A 343 -0.71 -18.01 -11.89
C TYR A 343 -1.67 -16.82 -11.84
N TRP A 344 -2.24 -16.53 -10.67
CA TRP A 344 -3.18 -15.43 -10.53
C TRP A 344 -2.55 -14.07 -10.82
N ASP A 345 -1.35 -13.81 -10.28
CA ASP A 345 -0.64 -12.55 -10.52
C ASP A 345 -0.38 -12.33 -12.01
N PHE A 346 0.23 -13.32 -12.68
CA PHE A 346 0.66 -13.15 -14.06
C PHE A 346 -0.52 -13.17 -15.03
N VAL A 347 -1.44 -14.13 -14.87
CA VAL A 347 -2.52 -14.35 -15.84
C VAL A 347 -3.74 -13.50 -15.56
N LYS A 348 -4.21 -13.44 -14.31
CA LYS A 348 -5.46 -12.75 -13.97
C LYS A 348 -5.27 -11.28 -13.66
N ASP A 349 -4.32 -10.96 -12.78
CA ASP A 349 -4.12 -9.59 -12.32
C ASP A 349 -3.39 -8.74 -13.36
N TRP A 350 -2.29 -9.24 -13.92
CA TRP A 350 -1.48 -8.51 -14.91
C TRP A 350 -1.93 -8.76 -16.35
N GLY A 351 -2.67 -9.86 -16.60
CA GLY A 351 -3.14 -10.20 -17.94
C GLY A 351 -2.02 -10.65 -18.89
N LEU A 352 -0.87 -11.09 -18.36
CA LEU A 352 0.28 -11.58 -19.13
C LEU A 352 0.16 -13.11 -19.37
N LEU A 353 1.26 -13.72 -19.82
CA LEU A 353 1.38 -15.12 -20.25
C LEU A 353 0.39 -15.50 -21.37
N GLN A 354 0.21 -14.59 -22.33
CA GLN A 354 -0.60 -14.83 -23.52
C GLN A 354 0.31 -15.34 -24.66
N PRO A 355 0.31 -16.63 -25.01
CA PRO A 355 1.22 -17.17 -26.03
C PRO A 355 0.90 -16.68 -27.45
N HIS A 356 -0.36 -16.35 -27.73
CA HIS A 356 -0.86 -15.94 -29.04
C HIS A 356 -0.97 -14.43 -29.25
N SER A 357 -0.25 -13.62 -28.48
CA SER A 357 -0.25 -12.16 -28.64
C SER A 357 0.87 -11.68 -29.57
N LYS A 358 0.76 -10.44 -30.04
CA LYS A 358 1.81 -9.77 -30.84
C LYS A 358 3.15 -9.67 -30.10
N ASN A 359 3.13 -9.72 -28.77
CA ASN A 359 4.29 -9.66 -27.90
C ASN A 359 4.34 -10.98 -27.11
N PRO A 360 5.13 -11.99 -27.52
CA PRO A 360 5.07 -13.32 -26.92
C PRO A 360 5.00 -13.30 -25.39
N TRP A 361 4.04 -13.99 -24.77
CA TRP A 361 3.84 -14.02 -23.32
C TRP A 361 3.40 -12.70 -22.66
N LEU A 362 3.25 -11.61 -23.40
CA LEU A 362 2.73 -10.32 -22.93
C LEU A 362 1.39 -10.01 -23.59
N ARG A 363 0.79 -8.86 -23.27
CA ARG A 363 -0.44 -8.38 -23.92
C ARG A 363 -0.15 -7.73 -25.27
N ASN A 364 -1.17 -7.61 -26.10
CA ASN A 364 -1.10 -6.87 -27.36
C ASN A 364 -0.83 -5.38 -27.13
N GLU A 365 -1.60 -4.77 -26.24
CA GLU A 365 -1.45 -3.37 -25.84
C GLU A 365 -0.68 -3.27 -24.51
N LEU A 366 0.31 -2.40 -24.46
CA LEU A 366 1.19 -2.17 -23.31
C LEU A 366 1.36 -0.65 -23.11
N MET A 367 1.27 -0.17 -21.87
CA MET A 367 1.46 1.25 -21.56
C MET A 367 2.94 1.65 -21.44
N LEU A 368 3.80 0.72 -21.03
CA LEU A 368 5.23 0.96 -20.97
C LEU A 368 5.88 0.68 -22.32
N PRO A 369 6.72 1.59 -22.85
CA PRO A 369 7.32 1.40 -24.16
C PRO A 369 8.35 0.27 -24.18
N GLN A 370 9.09 0.04 -23.09
CA GLN A 370 10.09 -1.01 -23.02
C GLN A 370 9.51 -2.34 -22.53
N LYS A 371 9.43 -3.33 -23.43
CA LYS A 371 8.93 -4.69 -23.14
C LYS A 371 9.73 -5.42 -22.05
N PHE A 372 11.05 -5.19 -21.99
CA PHE A 372 11.94 -5.82 -21.00
C PHE A 372 11.50 -5.57 -19.55
N ILE A 373 10.88 -4.41 -19.26
CA ILE A 373 10.41 -4.07 -17.92
C ILE A 373 9.36 -5.08 -17.42
N TYR A 374 8.50 -5.58 -18.31
CA TYR A 374 7.49 -6.59 -17.97
C TYR A 374 8.15 -7.92 -17.62
N TYR A 375 9.07 -8.42 -18.45
CA TYR A 375 9.77 -9.69 -18.18
C TYR A 375 10.61 -9.62 -16.91
N PHE A 376 11.34 -8.52 -16.71
CA PHE A 376 12.07 -8.29 -15.47
C PHE A 376 11.13 -8.30 -14.26
N SER A 377 9.97 -7.65 -14.37
CA SER A 377 8.99 -7.62 -13.29
C SER A 377 8.36 -8.99 -13.02
N MET A 378 8.19 -9.82 -14.05
CA MET A 378 7.76 -11.21 -13.88
C MET A 378 8.80 -12.02 -13.10
N GLY A 379 10.07 -11.96 -13.52
CA GLY A 379 11.17 -12.63 -12.81
C GLY A 379 11.30 -12.15 -11.37
N LEU A 380 11.24 -10.83 -11.15
CA LEU A 380 11.30 -10.24 -9.82
C LEU A 380 10.12 -10.66 -8.94
N ASN A 381 8.89 -10.69 -9.46
CA ASN A 381 7.73 -11.15 -8.69
C ASN A 381 7.85 -12.63 -8.31
N LEU A 382 8.40 -13.47 -9.17
CA LEU A 382 8.68 -14.88 -8.84
C LEU A 382 9.66 -14.98 -7.66
N ILE A 383 10.81 -14.30 -7.72
CA ILE A 383 11.83 -14.33 -6.67
C ILE A 383 11.26 -13.81 -5.34
N LEU A 384 10.60 -12.64 -5.36
CA LEU A 384 10.03 -12.05 -4.14
C LEU A 384 8.88 -12.89 -3.56
N ARG A 385 8.12 -13.61 -4.40
CA ARG A 385 7.09 -14.54 -3.94
C ARG A 385 7.70 -15.77 -3.25
N LEU A 386 8.85 -16.25 -3.72
CA LEU A 386 9.59 -17.31 -3.03
C LEU A 386 10.18 -16.81 -1.70
N ALA A 387 10.59 -15.54 -1.60
CA ALA A 387 11.03 -14.94 -0.34
C ALA A 387 9.90 -14.92 0.71
N TRP A 388 8.63 -14.75 0.31
CA TRP A 388 7.48 -14.92 1.21
C TRP A 388 7.37 -16.34 1.77
N LEU A 389 7.63 -17.38 0.96
CA LEU A 389 7.66 -18.77 1.46
C LEU A 389 8.70 -18.94 2.58
N GLN A 390 9.79 -18.19 2.53
CA GLN A 390 10.80 -18.21 3.58
C GLN A 390 10.30 -17.64 4.93
N THR A 391 9.44 -16.61 4.90
CA THR A 391 8.76 -16.13 6.12
C THR A 391 7.81 -17.18 6.70
N VAL A 392 7.24 -18.03 5.84
CA VAL A 392 6.43 -19.18 6.26
C VAL A 392 7.32 -20.28 6.83
N LEU A 393 8.54 -20.49 6.33
CA LEU A 393 9.40 -21.59 6.79
C LEU A 393 10.36 -21.21 7.95
N HIS A 394 10.41 -19.94 8.38
CA HIS A 394 11.25 -19.43 9.48
C HIS A 394 12.71 -19.95 9.44
N TYR A 395 13.30 -20.04 8.24
CA TYR A 395 14.68 -20.48 8.09
C TYR A 395 15.64 -19.45 8.71
N LYS A 396 16.44 -19.85 9.71
CA LYS A 396 17.45 -18.99 10.35
C LYS A 396 18.58 -18.72 9.36
N PHE A 397 18.65 -17.50 8.82
CA PHE A 397 19.81 -17.05 8.05
C PHE A 397 20.97 -16.71 8.98
N GLY A 398 21.83 -17.69 9.26
CA GLY A 398 23.11 -17.45 9.95
C GLY A 398 22.97 -16.75 11.31
N SER A 399 23.87 -15.81 11.58
CA SER A 399 24.02 -15.09 12.87
C SER A 399 23.22 -13.77 12.96
N VAL A 400 22.36 -13.46 12.00
CA VAL A 400 21.57 -12.20 11.98
C VAL A 400 20.29 -12.38 12.81
N ASP A 401 19.90 -11.37 13.59
CA ASP A 401 18.67 -11.39 14.39
C ASP A 401 17.44 -11.65 13.50
N TYR A 402 16.65 -12.66 13.86
CA TYR A 402 15.43 -13.07 13.16
C TYR A 402 14.44 -11.92 12.97
N ARG A 403 14.43 -10.95 13.89
CA ARG A 403 13.59 -9.76 13.82
C ARG A 403 13.98 -8.92 12.60
N VAL A 404 15.26 -8.56 12.47
CA VAL A 404 15.78 -7.76 11.36
C VAL A 404 15.54 -8.44 10.01
N THR A 405 15.78 -9.75 9.94
CA THR A 405 15.46 -10.55 8.75
C THR A 405 13.96 -10.52 8.44
N GLY A 406 13.11 -10.63 9.47
CA GLY A 406 11.65 -10.52 9.34
C GLY A 406 11.19 -9.18 8.78
N LEU A 407 11.70 -8.06 9.30
CA LEU A 407 11.39 -6.72 8.78
C LEU A 407 11.86 -6.54 7.34
N PHE A 408 13.07 -7.03 7.00
CA PHE A 408 13.58 -6.96 5.64
C PHE A 408 12.69 -7.73 4.65
N LEU A 409 12.30 -8.96 4.99
CA LEU A 409 11.39 -9.76 4.16
C LEU A 409 9.99 -9.13 4.05
N ALA A 410 9.48 -8.54 5.13
CA ALA A 410 8.23 -7.79 5.12
C ALA A 410 8.31 -6.55 4.22
N ALA A 411 9.42 -5.81 4.24
CA ALA A 411 9.66 -4.67 3.36
C ALA A 411 9.70 -5.09 1.89
N LEU A 412 10.34 -6.21 1.57
CA LEU A 412 10.35 -6.80 0.22
C LEU A 412 8.94 -7.17 -0.25
N GLU A 413 8.09 -7.73 0.61
CA GLU A 413 6.69 -8.04 0.28
C GLU A 413 5.88 -6.76 -0.01
N VAL A 414 6.11 -5.67 0.74
CA VAL A 414 5.50 -4.36 0.47
C VAL A 414 5.95 -3.81 -0.89
N ILE A 415 7.25 -3.89 -1.21
CA ILE A 415 7.78 -3.44 -2.51
C ILE A 415 7.18 -4.28 -3.65
N ARG A 416 7.13 -5.61 -3.48
CA ARG A 416 6.49 -6.53 -4.45
C ARG A 416 5.03 -6.15 -4.70
N ARG A 417 4.27 -5.85 -3.64
CA ARG A 417 2.89 -5.37 -3.76
C ARG A 417 2.80 -4.03 -4.49
N GLY A 418 3.75 -3.14 -4.24
CA GLY A 418 3.91 -1.89 -4.98
C GLY A 418 4.08 -2.12 -6.49
N HIS A 419 4.86 -3.11 -6.91
CA HIS A 419 4.97 -3.50 -8.32
C HIS A 419 3.67 -4.08 -8.86
N TRP A 420 3.02 -4.96 -8.09
CA TRP A 420 1.74 -5.56 -8.47
C TRP A 420 0.66 -4.49 -8.72
N ASN A 421 0.62 -3.42 -7.91
CA ASN A 421 -0.33 -2.32 -8.05
C ASN A 421 -0.25 -1.69 -9.45
N PHE A 422 0.97 -1.43 -9.95
CA PHE A 422 1.17 -0.81 -11.25
C PHE A 422 0.50 -1.63 -12.37
N TYR A 423 0.90 -2.89 -12.49
CA TYR A 423 0.42 -3.79 -13.55
C TYR A 423 -1.05 -4.17 -13.40
N ARG A 424 -1.57 -4.28 -12.16
CA ARG A 424 -2.99 -4.53 -11.92
C ARG A 424 -3.85 -3.40 -12.48
N LEU A 425 -3.49 -2.14 -12.20
CA LEU A 425 -4.25 -0.97 -12.67
C LEU A 425 -4.08 -0.75 -14.17
N GLU A 426 -2.89 -1.01 -14.71
CA GLU A 426 -2.68 -1.00 -16.15
C GLU A 426 -3.60 -2.03 -16.86
N ASN A 427 -3.65 -3.27 -16.33
CA ASN A 427 -4.54 -4.30 -16.88
C ASN A 427 -6.01 -3.92 -16.79
N GLU A 428 -6.43 -3.35 -15.67
CA GLU A 428 -7.80 -2.88 -15.48
C GLU A 428 -8.13 -1.73 -16.44
N HIS A 429 -7.18 -0.82 -16.66
CA HIS A 429 -7.33 0.29 -17.60
C HIS A 429 -7.55 -0.22 -19.03
N LEU A 430 -6.70 -1.14 -19.50
CA LEU A 430 -6.78 -1.70 -20.85
C LEU A 430 -8.07 -2.50 -21.05
N ASN A 431 -8.50 -3.27 -20.05
CA ASN A 431 -9.75 -4.04 -20.11
C ASN A 431 -11.00 -3.14 -20.08
N ASN A 432 -11.00 -2.04 -19.31
CA ASN A 432 -12.13 -1.11 -19.28
C ASN A 432 -12.25 -0.31 -20.58
N ALA A 433 -11.14 0.06 -21.20
CA ALA A 433 -11.12 0.64 -22.55
C ALA A 433 -11.63 -0.35 -23.60
N GLY A 434 -11.16 -1.60 -23.57
CA GLY A 434 -11.56 -2.65 -24.53
C GLY A 434 -13.03 -3.11 -24.42
N LYS A 435 -13.67 -2.93 -23.25
CA LYS A 435 -15.09 -3.28 -23.03
C LYS A 435 -16.03 -2.06 -23.09
N PHE A 436 -15.57 -0.90 -23.57
CA PHE A 436 -16.34 0.36 -23.65
C PHE A 436 -16.96 0.82 -22.31
N ARG A 437 -16.44 0.36 -21.17
CA ARG A 437 -16.91 0.77 -19.83
C ARG A 437 -16.34 2.12 -19.38
N ALA A 438 -15.56 2.79 -20.23
CA ALA A 438 -14.90 4.06 -19.97
C ALA A 438 -15.87 5.27 -19.90
N ILE A 439 -17.16 5.08 -20.17
CA ILE A 439 -18.16 6.14 -20.14
C ILE A 439 -19.01 5.98 -18.87
N LYS A 440 -18.51 6.44 -17.72
CA LYS A 440 -19.43 7.04 -16.73
C LYS A 440 -19.78 8.40 -17.30
N THR A 441 -21.05 8.68 -17.54
CA THR A 441 -21.55 10.02 -17.87
C THR A 441 -20.89 10.99 -16.89
N VAL A 442 -19.97 11.82 -17.42
CA VAL A 442 -19.35 12.88 -16.63
C VAL A 442 -20.51 13.78 -16.23
N PRO A 443 -20.83 13.94 -14.94
CA PRO A 443 -21.87 14.90 -14.56
C PRO A 443 -21.42 16.24 -15.11
N LEU A 444 -22.25 16.81 -15.96
CA LEU A 444 -21.99 18.09 -16.59
C LEU A 444 -21.69 19.12 -15.48
N PRO A 445 -20.80 20.09 -15.71
CA PRO A 445 -20.31 21.01 -14.68
C PRO A 445 -21.37 21.98 -14.13
N PHE A 446 -22.65 21.75 -14.40
CA PHE A 446 -23.76 22.54 -13.90
C PHE A 446 -23.93 22.28 -12.39
N HIS A 447 -23.47 23.21 -11.56
CA HIS A 447 -24.28 23.57 -10.40
C HIS A 447 -25.47 24.34 -10.96
N ASN A 448 -26.69 23.97 -10.57
CA ASN A 448 -27.83 24.85 -10.74
C ASN A 448 -27.48 26.13 -9.99
N ILE A 449 -27.32 27.23 -10.71
CA ILE A 449 -27.07 28.57 -10.14
C ILE A 449 -28.39 29.25 -9.76
N ASP A 450 -29.53 28.60 -9.95
CA ASP A 450 -30.84 29.25 -9.86
C ASP A 450 -31.67 28.68 -8.71
N GLU A 451 -31.36 29.07 -7.46
CA GLU A 451 -32.32 29.15 -6.34
C GLU A 451 -31.83 30.20 -5.32
N GLU A 452 -31.71 31.46 -5.77
CA GLU A 452 -31.84 32.65 -4.90
C GLU A 452 -32.68 33.68 -5.69
N GLU A 453 -34.00 33.50 -5.65
CA GLU A 453 -34.96 34.61 -5.61
C GLU A 453 -35.58 34.66 -4.20
#